data_AF-A0AAU9AHT2-F1
#
_entry.id   AF-A0AAU9AHT2-F1
#
_cell.length_a   1.000
_cell.length_b   1.000
_cell.length_c   1.000
_cell.angle_alpha   90.00
_cell.angle_beta   90.00
_cell.angle_gamma   90.00
#
_symmetry.space_group_name_H-M   'P 1'
#
loop_
_entity.id
_entity.type
_entity.pdbx_description
1 polymer ?
#
loop_
_entity_poly.entity_id
_entity_poly.type
_entity_poly.pdbx_seq_one_letter_code
_entity_poly.pdbx_strand_id
1 'polypeptide(L)'
;MSAAPLRIGAAPSPSTEASAMTAASPPRPLPLLSLLAGVGLALGALAPRTADAQAMIVMSDLCEDPAAVFDYQWARANHGVAAAFLMRDNGTVAPIEGAAQQGLPAYPQLYVAAHGGPNLISHMSHDQFAAALRRAHPATPQSVFFAVCSAGKGPDSLLKKLNGAYCDGISRLNGGVVACALTGNGQASLVGAQYNIHVRQSDDALYEKILDNIEAKWRGDYPGQRGRSYVQVCQGLIRTDGYDPAALAEFMTTVYDQFRQPSVDPQRSTNYLDLVKLNVGGQPLAICGADPTGNGRPTACP
;
A
#
# COMPACT_ATOMS: atom_id res chain seq x y z
N MET A 1 -37.39 37.43 10.22
CA MET A 1 -38.83 37.10 10.09
C MET A 1 -39.14 35.96 11.04
N SER A 2 -40.32 35.96 11.65
CA SER A 2 -40.73 35.01 12.69
C SER A 2 -41.87 34.13 12.20
N ALA A 3 -41.80 32.81 12.42
CA ALA A 3 -42.93 31.92 12.68
C ALA A 3 -42.45 30.47 12.87
N ALA A 4 -42.94 29.82 13.93
CA ALA A 4 -42.98 28.37 14.15
C ALA A 4 -44.45 28.02 14.51
N PRO A 5 -44.79 26.87 15.13
CA PRO A 5 -44.49 25.44 14.87
C PRO A 5 -45.81 24.64 14.61
N LEU A 6 -45.78 23.29 14.51
CA LEU A 6 -46.86 22.26 14.67
C LEU A 6 -46.31 20.89 14.14
N ARG A 7 -46.80 19.66 14.45
CA ARG A 7 -47.66 19.14 15.53
C ARG A 7 -47.44 17.62 15.78
N ILE A 8 -47.08 17.30 17.02
CA ILE A 8 -47.43 16.14 17.89
C ILE A 8 -48.42 15.07 17.33
N GLY A 9 -48.08 13.79 17.52
CA GLY A 9 -48.97 12.60 17.56
C GLY A 9 -48.14 11.30 17.71
N ALA A 10 -48.04 10.63 18.86
CA ALA A 10 -49.01 9.80 19.61
C ALA A 10 -49.09 8.33 19.13
N ALA A 11 -48.72 7.38 20.01
CA ALA A 11 -48.93 5.91 19.89
C ALA A 11 -50.30 5.51 20.51
N PRO A 12 -50.85 4.26 20.43
CA PRO A 12 -50.24 3.06 21.08
C PRO A 12 -50.59 1.61 20.57
N SER A 13 -49.68 0.67 20.81
CA SER A 13 -49.89 -0.71 21.39
C SER A 13 -50.88 -1.74 20.72
N PRO A 14 -51.33 -2.85 21.36
CA PRO A 14 -50.72 -4.19 21.09
C PRO A 14 -51.70 -5.40 20.93
N SER A 15 -51.20 -6.61 20.58
CA SER A 15 -51.79 -7.94 20.88
C SER A 15 -50.67 -9.02 20.80
N THR A 16 -50.39 -9.97 21.73
CA THR A 16 -51.14 -11.18 22.19
C THR A 16 -51.55 -12.13 21.03
N GLU A 17 -51.39 -13.46 21.03
CA GLU A 17 -51.14 -14.54 22.04
C GLU A 17 -50.09 -15.55 21.49
N ALA A 18 -49.32 -16.40 22.19
CA ALA A 18 -49.41 -17.13 23.48
C ALA A 18 -50.16 -18.48 23.46
N SER A 19 -49.46 -19.59 23.17
CA SER A 19 -49.56 -20.96 23.77
C SER A 19 -48.97 -22.03 22.82
N ALA A 20 -48.42 -23.19 23.20
CA ALA A 20 -47.74 -23.76 24.38
C ALA A 20 -47.92 -25.31 24.33
N MET A 21 -46.84 -26.09 24.54
CA MET A 21 -46.86 -27.48 25.10
C MET A 21 -47.57 -28.60 24.25
N THR A 22 -47.38 -29.93 24.35
CA THR A 22 -46.46 -30.93 24.99
C THR A 22 -46.75 -32.32 24.32
N ALA A 23 -46.01 -33.45 24.43
CA ALA A 23 -44.66 -33.81 24.90
C ALA A 23 -44.26 -35.26 24.47
N ALA A 24 -42.97 -35.59 24.64
CA ALA A 24 -42.40 -36.87 25.10
C ALA A 24 -42.22 -38.12 24.17
N SER A 25 -41.00 -38.66 24.22
CA SER A 25 -40.51 -40.00 23.77
C SER A 25 -40.88 -41.11 24.81
N PRO A 26 -40.39 -42.40 24.79
CA PRO A 26 -39.13 -43.00 24.27
C PRO A 26 -39.35 -44.44 23.65
N PRO A 27 -38.42 -45.45 23.64
CA PRO A 27 -36.96 -45.52 23.90
C PRO A 27 -36.13 -46.23 22.79
N ARG A 28 -34.83 -46.50 23.08
CA ARG A 28 -33.75 -47.02 22.20
C ARG A 28 -33.77 -48.55 21.96
N PRO A 29 -32.89 -49.07 21.07
CA PRO A 29 -31.69 -49.75 21.61
C PRO A 29 -30.34 -49.36 20.96
N LEU A 30 -29.26 -49.72 21.66
CA LEU A 30 -27.85 -49.75 21.22
C LEU A 30 -27.51 -51.18 20.75
N PRO A 31 -26.51 -51.43 19.87
CA PRO A 31 -25.14 -51.58 20.39
C PRO A 31 -23.94 -51.33 19.43
N LEU A 32 -22.75 -51.47 20.05
CA LEU A 32 -21.46 -51.90 19.52
C LEU A 32 -20.41 -50.86 19.08
N LEU A 33 -19.19 -51.15 19.53
CA LEU A 33 -17.96 -50.37 19.37
C LEU A 33 -17.49 -50.32 17.91
N SER A 34 -16.87 -49.21 17.55
CA SER A 34 -15.74 -49.22 16.61
C SER A 34 -14.73 -48.14 17.03
N LEU A 35 -13.71 -48.58 17.77
CA LEU A 35 -12.50 -47.79 17.98
C LEU A 35 -11.74 -47.74 16.65
N LEU A 36 -11.64 -46.57 16.02
CA LEU A 36 -10.63 -46.29 15.01
C LEU A 36 -10.09 -44.88 15.24
N ALA A 37 -8.83 -44.82 15.67
CA ALA A 37 -8.11 -43.56 15.89
C ALA A 37 -7.80 -42.90 14.55
N GLY A 38 -8.63 -41.94 14.14
CA GLY A 38 -8.40 -41.11 12.96
C GLY A 38 -7.36 -40.01 13.21
N VAL A 39 -6.08 -40.37 13.39
CA VAL A 39 -4.97 -39.40 13.27
C VAL A 39 -4.79 -39.09 11.78
N GLY A 40 -5.65 -38.23 11.26
CA GLY A 40 -5.72 -37.86 9.85
C GLY A 40 -5.19 -36.47 9.59
N LEU A 41 -3.86 -36.33 9.63
CA LEU A 41 -3.04 -35.23 9.09
C LEU A 41 -3.78 -33.90 8.83
N ALA A 42 -3.54 -32.92 9.70
CA ALA A 42 -3.57 -31.53 9.27
C ALA A 42 -2.46 -31.35 8.21
N LEU A 43 -2.80 -31.53 6.93
CA LEU A 43 -2.07 -30.87 5.84
C LEU A 43 -2.35 -29.38 5.98
N GLY A 44 -1.66 -28.75 6.94
CA GLY A 44 -1.24 -27.38 6.78
C GLY A 44 -0.43 -27.36 5.49
N ALA A 45 -1.07 -26.92 4.41
CA ALA A 45 -0.38 -26.66 3.16
C ALA A 45 0.67 -25.60 3.47
N LEU A 46 1.90 -26.07 3.69
CA LEU A 46 3.10 -25.27 3.54
C LEU A 46 3.14 -24.90 2.07
N ALA A 47 2.34 -23.90 1.71
CA ALA A 47 2.53 -23.14 0.49
C ALA A 47 4.03 -22.84 0.45
N PRO A 48 4.74 -23.22 -0.63
CA PRO A 48 6.18 -23.04 -0.69
C PRO A 48 6.44 -21.57 -0.38
N ARG A 49 7.22 -21.30 0.66
CA ARG A 49 7.76 -19.96 0.87
C ARG A 49 8.68 -19.72 -0.31
N THR A 50 8.12 -19.16 -1.38
CA THR A 50 8.88 -18.60 -2.48
C THR A 50 9.72 -17.51 -1.84
N ALA A 51 11.03 -17.75 -1.72
CA ALA A 51 11.99 -16.75 -1.24
C ALA A 51 11.91 -15.45 -2.06
N ASP A 52 11.34 -15.56 -3.26
CA ASP A 52 11.08 -14.53 -4.24
C ASP A 52 9.59 -14.11 -4.32
N ALA A 53 8.84 -14.11 -3.21
CA ALA A 53 7.54 -13.45 -3.16
C ALA A 53 7.69 -11.96 -2.80
N GLN A 54 7.33 -11.09 -3.74
CA GLN A 54 7.33 -9.63 -3.55
C GLN A 54 5.93 -9.05 -3.32
N ALA A 55 5.81 -8.12 -2.37
CA ALA A 55 4.61 -7.31 -2.15
C ALA A 55 4.92 -5.81 -2.07
N MET A 56 3.95 -5.00 -2.51
CA MET A 56 3.93 -3.56 -2.30
C MET A 56 3.18 -3.20 -1.02
N ILE A 57 3.69 -2.21 -0.28
CA ILE A 57 2.96 -1.44 0.71
C ILE A 57 2.80 -0.03 0.15
N VAL A 58 1.57 0.43 0.00
CA VAL A 58 1.23 1.84 -0.22
C VAL A 58 0.67 2.41 1.07
N MET A 59 0.85 3.72 1.30
CA MET A 59 0.38 4.39 2.50
C MET A 59 -0.86 5.26 2.24
N SER A 60 -1.34 5.99 3.25
CA SER A 60 -2.55 6.83 3.17
C SER A 60 -2.40 8.02 2.20
N ASP A 61 -1.16 8.45 1.97
CA ASP A 61 -0.74 9.44 0.98
C ASP A 61 -0.97 9.02 -0.48
N LEU A 62 -1.33 7.76 -0.74
CA LEU A 62 -1.98 7.32 -1.98
C LEU A 62 -3.15 8.22 -2.41
N CYS A 63 -3.77 8.94 -1.46
CA CYS A 63 -4.87 9.87 -1.72
C CYS A 63 -4.41 11.32 -2.03
N GLU A 64 -3.13 11.64 -1.92
CA GLU A 64 -2.59 13.00 -2.14
C GLU A 64 -2.28 13.28 -3.59
N ASP A 65 -1.69 12.31 -4.30
CA ASP A 65 -1.37 12.37 -5.74
C ASP A 65 -1.20 10.94 -6.33
N PRO A 66 -1.00 10.75 -7.66
CA PRO A 66 -0.97 9.42 -8.25
C PRO A 66 0.39 8.67 -8.13
N ALA A 67 1.44 9.24 -7.53
CA ALA A 67 2.80 8.70 -7.54
C ALA A 67 2.88 7.26 -7.02
N ALA A 68 2.26 6.95 -5.87
CA ALA A 68 2.27 5.61 -5.28
C ALA A 68 1.64 4.54 -6.21
N VAL A 69 0.72 4.93 -7.10
CA VAL A 69 0.18 4.04 -8.14
C VAL A 69 1.22 3.78 -9.22
N PHE A 70 1.98 4.79 -9.66
CA PHE A 70 3.05 4.61 -10.65
C PHE A 70 4.24 3.84 -10.09
N ASP A 71 4.60 4.02 -8.82
CA ASP A 71 5.62 3.23 -8.14
C ASP A 71 5.21 1.76 -8.01
N TYR A 72 3.94 1.51 -7.69
CA TYR A 72 3.41 0.14 -7.69
C TYR A 72 3.51 -0.49 -9.08
N GLN A 73 3.05 0.20 -10.14
CA GLN A 73 3.10 -0.32 -11.51
C GLN A 73 4.55 -0.49 -12.01
N TRP A 74 5.49 0.36 -11.59
CA TRP A 74 6.91 0.21 -11.85
C TRP A 74 7.47 -1.05 -11.18
N ALA A 75 7.11 -1.29 -9.91
CA ALA A 75 7.56 -2.47 -9.16
C ALA A 75 6.95 -3.77 -9.72
N ARG A 76 5.68 -3.75 -10.19
CA ARG A 76 5.09 -4.87 -10.96
C ARG A 76 5.92 -5.17 -12.21
N ALA A 77 6.20 -4.14 -13.02
CA ALA A 77 6.84 -4.27 -14.32
C ALA A 77 8.32 -4.71 -14.25
N ASN A 78 9.06 -4.27 -13.23
CA ASN A 78 10.51 -4.49 -13.13
C ASN A 78 10.93 -5.56 -12.10
N HIS A 79 10.06 -5.85 -11.12
CA HIS A 79 10.41 -6.67 -9.96
C HIS A 79 9.41 -7.79 -9.64
N GLY A 80 8.41 -8.02 -10.51
CA GLY A 80 7.48 -9.14 -10.36
C GLY A 80 6.50 -9.01 -9.19
N VAL A 81 6.37 -7.80 -8.60
CA VAL A 81 5.44 -7.56 -7.49
C VAL A 81 4.03 -7.99 -7.88
N ALA A 82 3.49 -8.95 -7.14
CA ALA A 82 2.20 -9.59 -7.45
C ALA A 82 1.09 -9.22 -6.46
N ALA A 83 1.43 -8.64 -5.31
CA ALA A 83 0.48 -8.26 -4.26
C ALA A 83 0.67 -6.81 -3.82
N ALA A 84 -0.41 -6.19 -3.34
CA ALA A 84 -0.41 -4.85 -2.75
C ALA A 84 -1.18 -4.82 -1.42
N PHE A 85 -0.69 -4.00 -0.50
CA PHE A 85 -1.26 -3.78 0.83
C PHE A 85 -1.32 -2.27 1.13
N LEU A 86 -2.38 -1.85 1.81
CA LEU A 86 -2.53 -0.50 2.34
C LEU A 86 -2.06 -0.47 3.80
N MET A 87 -1.07 0.36 4.14
CA MET A 87 -0.80 0.75 5.53
C MET A 87 -1.47 2.09 5.83
N ARG A 88 -2.36 2.12 6.82
CA ARG A 88 -3.04 3.34 7.30
C ARG A 88 -2.22 4.04 8.39
N ASP A 89 -2.52 5.30 8.67
CA ASP A 89 -1.83 6.14 9.67
C ASP A 89 -1.87 5.57 11.10
N ASN A 90 -2.89 4.76 11.41
CA ASN A 90 -2.99 4.03 12.67
C ASN A 90 -2.07 2.78 12.73
N GLY A 91 -1.25 2.55 11.70
CA GLY A 91 -0.38 1.39 11.56
C GLY A 91 -1.12 0.06 11.38
N THR A 92 -2.37 0.06 10.90
CA THR A 92 -3.05 -1.15 10.43
C THR A 92 -2.69 -1.41 8.98
N VAL A 93 -2.47 -2.68 8.63
CA VAL A 93 -2.20 -3.11 7.25
C VAL A 93 -3.36 -3.98 6.77
N ALA A 94 -3.88 -3.70 5.58
CA ALA A 94 -4.92 -4.48 4.92
C ALA A 94 -4.51 -4.83 3.47
N PRO A 95 -4.93 -6.00 2.94
CA PRO A 95 -4.67 -6.35 1.54
C PRO A 95 -5.45 -5.44 0.58
N ILE A 96 -4.92 -5.24 -0.63
CA ILE A 96 -5.59 -4.56 -1.76
C ILE A 96 -5.84 -5.58 -2.87
N GLU A 97 -4.78 -6.07 -3.50
CA GLU A 97 -4.85 -7.12 -4.54
C GLU A 97 -3.74 -8.17 -4.34
N GLY A 98 -3.93 -9.36 -4.92
CA GLY A 98 -2.92 -10.42 -4.99
C GLY A 98 -2.44 -11.04 -3.66
N ALA A 99 -3.01 -10.62 -2.54
CA ALA A 99 -2.57 -11.04 -1.21
C ALA A 99 -2.85 -12.53 -0.92
N ALA A 100 -1.81 -13.24 -0.47
CA ALA A 100 -1.89 -14.61 0.00
C ALA A 100 -2.72 -14.74 1.30
N GLN A 101 -3.22 -15.95 1.58
CA GLN A 101 -4.01 -16.23 2.79
C GLN A 101 -3.29 -15.90 4.10
N GLN A 102 -1.96 -15.99 4.13
CA GLN A 102 -1.14 -15.66 5.29
C GLN A 102 -0.89 -14.14 5.45
N GLY A 103 -1.41 -13.31 4.54
CA GLY A 103 -1.25 -11.85 4.54
C GLY A 103 0.17 -11.39 4.22
N LEU A 104 0.52 -10.18 4.67
CA LEU A 104 1.85 -9.58 4.48
C LEU A 104 3.02 -10.49 4.91
N PRO A 105 2.96 -11.29 6.01
CA PRO A 105 4.02 -12.24 6.39
C PRO A 105 4.39 -13.32 5.37
N ALA A 106 3.67 -13.46 4.24
CA ALA A 106 4.04 -14.36 3.16
C ALA A 106 5.16 -13.83 2.25
N TYR A 107 5.48 -12.52 2.32
CA TYR A 107 6.29 -11.82 1.32
C TYR A 107 7.64 -11.37 1.93
N PRO A 108 8.73 -12.16 1.78
CA PRO A 108 10.04 -11.79 2.31
C PRO A 108 10.68 -10.57 1.63
N GLN A 109 10.19 -10.18 0.44
CA GLN A 109 10.66 -9.02 -0.31
C GLN A 109 9.56 -7.96 -0.33
N LEU A 110 9.82 -6.80 0.27
CA LEU A 110 8.84 -5.72 0.40
C LEU A 110 9.27 -4.49 -0.39
N TYR A 111 8.32 -3.88 -1.09
CA TYR A 111 8.43 -2.57 -1.69
C TYR A 111 7.49 -1.62 -0.95
N VAL A 112 7.90 -0.37 -0.75
CA VAL A 112 7.11 0.64 -0.03
C VAL A 112 7.11 1.92 -0.86
N ALA A 113 5.93 2.42 -1.24
CA ALA A 113 5.77 3.78 -1.77
C ALA A 113 4.96 4.64 -0.80
N ALA A 114 5.50 5.83 -0.56
CA ALA A 114 4.95 6.86 0.30
C ALA A 114 5.76 8.15 0.09
N HIS A 115 5.16 9.29 0.38
CA HIS A 115 5.90 10.53 0.51
C HIS A 115 6.88 10.45 1.67
N GLY A 116 8.06 11.05 1.48
CA GLY A 116 9.20 10.87 2.37
C GLY A 116 9.82 12.19 2.80
N GLY A 117 9.97 12.37 4.11
CA GLY A 117 10.66 13.50 4.73
C GLY A 117 11.87 13.06 5.55
N PRO A 118 12.58 14.00 6.19
CA PRO A 118 13.69 13.68 7.08
C PRO A 118 13.26 12.95 8.38
N ASN A 119 12.00 13.06 8.78
CA ASN A 119 11.47 12.57 10.07
C ASN A 119 10.19 11.71 9.94
N LEU A 120 9.61 11.65 8.74
CA LEU A 120 8.29 11.11 8.46
C LEU A 120 8.30 10.29 7.17
N ILE A 121 7.48 9.24 7.15
CA ILE A 121 7.02 8.54 5.96
C ILE A 121 5.49 8.61 5.95
N SER A 122 4.91 9.15 4.88
CA SER A 122 3.53 9.60 4.87
C SER A 122 3.24 10.47 6.12
N HIS A 123 2.15 10.21 6.83
CA HIS A 123 1.78 10.85 8.08
C HIS A 123 2.37 10.20 9.36
N MET A 124 3.30 9.25 9.22
CA MET A 124 3.85 8.48 10.33
C MET A 124 5.32 8.82 10.61
N SER A 125 5.73 8.85 11.88
CA SER A 125 7.16 8.88 12.22
C SER A 125 7.84 7.57 11.82
N HIS A 126 9.16 7.62 11.60
CA HIS A 126 9.95 6.43 11.27
C HIS A 126 9.80 5.31 12.32
N ASP A 127 9.73 5.66 13.61
CA ASP A 127 9.49 4.72 14.71
C ASP A 127 8.08 4.13 14.67
N GLN A 128 7.05 4.93 14.36
CA GLN A 128 5.68 4.45 14.21
C GLN A 128 5.54 3.49 13.02
N PHE A 129 6.14 3.82 11.88
CA PHE A 129 6.17 2.95 10.71
C PHE A 129 6.89 1.63 11.01
N ALA A 130 8.09 1.70 11.60
CA ALA A 130 8.87 0.50 11.94
C ALA A 130 8.10 -0.43 12.90
N ALA A 131 7.44 0.12 13.92
CA ALA A 131 6.59 -0.63 14.83
C ALA A 131 5.33 -1.20 14.15
N ALA A 132 4.72 -0.47 13.20
CA ALA A 132 3.57 -0.95 12.43
C ALA A 132 3.94 -2.10 11.49
N LEU A 133 5.04 -1.95 10.75
CA LEU A 133 5.56 -3.01 9.88
C LEU A 133 5.99 -4.24 10.68
N ARG A 134 6.68 -4.06 11.82
CA ARG A 134 7.07 -5.17 12.72
C ARG A 134 5.88 -5.96 13.26
N ARG A 135 4.75 -5.29 13.52
CA ARG A 135 3.49 -5.91 13.94
C ARG A 135 2.78 -6.63 12.78
N ALA A 136 2.80 -6.06 11.58
CA ALA A 136 2.16 -6.64 10.40
C ALA A 136 2.98 -7.76 9.74
N HIS A 137 4.30 -7.76 9.93
CA HIS A 137 5.25 -8.74 9.38
C HIS A 137 6.22 -9.23 10.48
N PRO A 138 5.80 -10.14 11.39
CA PRO A 138 6.61 -10.54 12.56
C PRO A 138 7.85 -11.40 12.26
N ALA A 139 7.97 -11.97 11.05
CA ALA A 139 9.23 -12.55 10.57
C ALA A 139 10.16 -11.43 10.06
N THR A 140 11.48 -11.59 10.07
CA THR A 140 12.36 -10.59 9.45
C THR A 140 12.24 -10.67 7.92
N PRO A 141 11.89 -9.58 7.20
CA PRO A 141 11.91 -9.59 5.75
C PRO A 141 13.37 -9.68 5.27
N GLN A 142 13.59 -10.35 4.15
CA GLN A 142 14.90 -10.45 3.50
C GLN A 142 15.33 -9.10 2.94
N SER A 143 14.40 -8.40 2.28
CA SER A 143 14.68 -7.08 1.72
C SER A 143 13.50 -6.13 1.81
N VAL A 144 13.80 -4.84 2.01
CA VAL A 144 12.84 -3.74 1.89
C VAL A 144 13.40 -2.67 0.96
N PHE A 145 12.61 -2.32 -0.06
CA PHE A 145 12.89 -1.23 -1.00
C PHE A 145 11.94 -0.07 -0.71
N PHE A 146 12.49 1.13 -0.58
CA PHE A 146 11.73 2.35 -0.35
C PHE A 146 11.74 3.26 -1.58
N ALA A 147 10.61 3.31 -2.26
CA ALA A 147 10.20 4.43 -3.13
C ALA A 147 9.75 5.60 -2.23
N VAL A 148 10.67 6.07 -1.37
CA VAL A 148 10.42 7.07 -0.32
C VAL A 148 11.65 7.95 -0.19
N CYS A 149 11.46 9.26 -0.39
CA CYS A 149 12.58 10.20 -0.41
C CYS A 149 13.08 10.52 1.00
N SER A 150 14.39 10.80 1.12
CA SER A 150 15.06 10.99 2.41
C SER A 150 14.93 9.82 3.42
N ALA A 151 14.42 8.64 3.04
CA ALA A 151 14.32 7.46 3.90
C ALA A 151 15.67 7.05 4.54
N GLY A 152 16.80 7.32 3.89
CA GLY A 152 18.16 7.10 4.40
C GLY A 152 18.82 8.34 5.03
N LYS A 153 18.07 9.40 5.35
CA LYS A 153 18.66 10.70 5.72
C LYS A 153 18.92 10.84 7.22
N GLY A 154 20.21 10.77 7.59
CA GLY A 154 20.68 11.15 8.93
C GLY A 154 20.46 10.10 10.01
N PRO A 155 20.93 10.35 11.25
CA PRO A 155 21.12 9.31 12.27
C PRO A 155 19.83 8.68 12.82
N ASP A 156 18.66 9.21 12.48
CA ASP A 156 17.33 8.67 12.79
C ASP A 156 16.57 8.25 11.50
N SER A 157 17.31 7.89 10.45
CA SER A 157 16.75 7.48 9.15
C SER A 157 15.74 6.34 9.26
N LEU A 158 14.76 6.32 8.36
CA LEU A 158 13.77 5.25 8.25
C LEU A 158 14.44 3.88 8.07
N LEU A 159 15.51 3.80 7.27
CA LEU A 159 16.27 2.57 7.05
C LEU A 159 16.81 2.03 8.38
N LYS A 160 17.41 2.89 9.20
CA LYS A 160 18.01 2.52 10.49
C LYS A 160 16.96 2.20 11.56
N LYS A 161 15.88 2.98 11.66
CA LYS A 161 14.76 2.69 12.58
C LYS A 161 14.11 1.35 12.25
N LEU A 162 13.88 1.09 10.96
CA LEU A 162 13.33 -0.19 10.52
C LEU A 162 14.28 -1.34 10.84
N ASN A 163 15.57 -1.25 10.50
CA ASN A 163 16.50 -2.35 10.79
C ASN A 163 16.58 -2.66 12.29
N GLY A 164 16.66 -1.63 13.13
CA GLY A 164 16.67 -1.77 14.59
C GLY A 164 15.42 -2.46 15.15
N ALA A 165 14.22 -2.19 14.58
CA ALA A 165 12.98 -2.88 14.95
C ALA A 165 12.98 -4.39 14.63
N TYR A 166 13.91 -4.85 13.78
CA TYR A 166 14.16 -6.24 13.43
C TYR A 166 15.52 -6.75 13.96
N CYS A 167 16.06 -6.13 15.00
CA CYS A 167 17.34 -6.48 15.63
C CYS A 167 18.52 -6.50 14.62
N ASP A 168 18.51 -5.53 13.71
CA ASP A 168 19.43 -5.35 12.60
C ASP A 168 19.50 -6.50 11.57
N GLY A 169 18.52 -7.41 11.59
CA GLY A 169 18.53 -8.64 10.79
C GLY A 169 18.02 -8.54 9.35
N ILE A 170 17.55 -7.38 8.85
CA ILE A 170 17.09 -7.27 7.46
C ILE A 170 18.31 -7.33 6.54
N SER A 171 18.36 -8.29 5.62
CA SER A 171 19.56 -8.50 4.79
C SER A 171 19.84 -7.28 3.90
N ARG A 172 18.80 -6.70 3.28
CA ARG A 172 18.96 -5.56 2.36
C ARG A 172 17.86 -4.50 2.48
N LEU A 173 18.27 -3.29 2.81
CA LEU A 173 17.45 -2.08 2.82
C LEU A 173 17.93 -1.14 1.72
N ASN A 174 17.02 -0.59 0.92
CA ASN A 174 17.33 0.36 -0.16
C ASN A 174 16.47 1.62 0.00
N GLY A 175 17.03 2.82 -0.07
CA GLY A 175 16.26 4.07 0.04
C GLY A 175 17.05 5.34 -0.28
N GLY A 176 16.35 6.44 -0.56
CA GLY A 176 17.00 7.72 -0.89
C GLY A 176 17.53 8.45 0.34
N VAL A 177 18.77 8.97 0.30
CA VAL A 177 19.32 9.86 1.36
C VAL A 177 18.91 11.32 1.18
N VAL A 178 18.30 11.65 0.04
CA VAL A 178 17.79 12.98 -0.36
C VAL A 178 16.52 12.80 -1.19
N ALA A 179 16.06 13.86 -1.86
CA ALA A 179 15.02 13.80 -2.89
C ALA A 179 15.34 12.76 -3.97
N CYS A 180 14.30 12.09 -4.44
CA CYS A 180 14.36 10.85 -5.20
C CYS A 180 13.24 10.80 -6.24
N ALA A 181 13.43 10.11 -7.36
CA ALA A 181 12.37 9.95 -8.36
C ALA A 181 12.63 8.76 -9.31
N LEU A 182 11.55 8.29 -9.93
CA LEU A 182 11.62 7.47 -11.15
C LEU A 182 12.21 8.30 -12.30
N THR A 183 13.29 7.79 -12.87
CA THR A 183 14.10 8.40 -13.93
C THR A 183 13.95 7.60 -15.22
N GLY A 184 13.31 8.19 -16.23
CA GLY A 184 13.07 7.59 -17.54
C GLY A 184 14.11 7.97 -18.61
N ASN A 185 15.00 8.93 -18.33
CA ASN A 185 16.08 9.34 -19.24
C ASN A 185 15.60 9.64 -20.68
N GLY A 186 14.53 10.43 -20.81
CA GLY A 186 13.93 10.76 -22.11
C GLY A 186 12.88 9.76 -22.61
N GLN A 187 12.58 8.69 -21.88
CA GLN A 187 11.51 7.74 -22.19
C GLN A 187 10.32 7.86 -21.21
N ALA A 188 9.10 7.99 -21.75
CA ALA A 188 7.85 7.93 -21.00
C ALA A 188 7.40 6.48 -20.79
N SER A 189 8.18 5.70 -20.02
CA SER A 189 7.94 4.27 -19.78
C SER A 189 8.47 3.83 -18.43
N LEU A 190 7.75 2.92 -17.76
CA LEU A 190 8.19 2.34 -16.48
C LEU A 190 9.18 1.17 -16.66
N VAL A 191 9.20 0.50 -17.83
CA VAL A 191 10.03 -0.69 -18.09
C VAL A 191 11.53 -0.36 -18.21
N GLY A 192 11.85 0.89 -18.58
CA GLY A 192 13.23 1.40 -18.59
C GLY A 192 13.56 2.31 -17.41
N ALA A 193 12.60 2.58 -16.52
CA ALA A 193 12.76 3.57 -15.46
C ALA A 193 13.54 3.02 -14.25
N GLN A 194 14.37 3.87 -13.67
CA GLN A 194 15.15 3.55 -12.47
C GLN A 194 14.85 4.53 -11.35
N TYR A 195 14.84 4.03 -10.11
CA TYR A 195 14.66 4.87 -8.93
C TYR A 195 16.00 5.45 -8.47
N ASN A 196 16.18 6.76 -8.61
CA ASN A 196 17.46 7.43 -8.36
C ASN A 196 17.29 8.59 -7.36
N ILE A 197 18.41 8.98 -6.73
CA ILE A 197 18.59 10.25 -6.01
C ILE A 197 19.38 11.24 -6.87
N HIS A 198 19.39 12.52 -6.48
CA HIS A 198 20.08 13.59 -7.23
C HIS A 198 19.65 13.68 -8.71
N VAL A 199 18.38 13.32 -8.97
CA VAL A 199 17.73 13.44 -10.27
C VAL A 199 17.66 14.92 -10.66
N ARG A 200 17.81 15.18 -11.96
CA ARG A 200 17.59 16.51 -12.57
C ARG A 200 16.47 16.40 -13.58
N GLN A 201 15.76 17.48 -13.81
CA GLN A 201 14.82 17.60 -14.91
C GLN A 201 15.58 18.05 -16.17
N SER A 202 15.17 17.59 -17.34
CA SER A 202 15.71 18.08 -18.63
C SER A 202 15.07 19.38 -19.10
N ASP A 203 13.91 19.73 -18.52
CA ASP A 203 13.15 20.96 -18.74
C ASP A 203 12.33 21.23 -17.46
N ASP A 204 12.89 22.02 -16.55
CA ASP A 204 12.28 22.35 -15.25
C ASP A 204 10.90 23.02 -15.42
N ALA A 205 10.78 23.93 -16.40
CA ALA A 205 9.56 24.70 -16.62
C ALA A 205 8.42 23.83 -17.14
N LEU A 206 8.71 22.89 -18.05
CA LEU A 206 7.74 21.89 -18.49
C LEU A 206 7.41 20.88 -17.39
N TYR A 207 8.38 20.48 -16.56
CA TYR A 207 8.16 19.56 -15.44
C TYR A 207 7.15 20.13 -14.44
N GLU A 208 7.38 21.35 -13.93
CA GLU A 208 6.45 22.03 -13.03
C GLU A 208 5.08 22.21 -13.68
N LYS A 209 5.05 22.53 -15.00
CA LYS A 209 3.79 22.71 -15.72
C LYS A 209 2.95 21.42 -15.81
N ILE A 210 3.60 20.27 -15.97
CA ILE A 210 2.93 18.96 -16.00
C ILE A 210 2.49 18.56 -14.59
N LEU A 211 3.29 18.88 -13.56
CA LEU A 211 2.92 18.67 -12.16
C LEU A 211 1.66 19.45 -11.77
N ASP A 212 1.59 20.75 -12.08
CA ASP A 212 0.40 21.61 -11.93
C ASP A 212 -0.84 20.98 -12.59
N ASN A 213 -0.69 20.50 -13.83
CA ASN A 213 -1.79 19.90 -14.59
C ASN A 213 -2.26 18.57 -13.96
N ILE A 214 -1.33 17.75 -13.45
CA ILE A 214 -1.63 16.51 -12.73
C ILE A 214 -2.37 16.80 -11.43
N GLU A 215 -1.91 17.76 -10.64
CA GLU A 215 -2.58 18.17 -9.40
C GLU A 215 -3.98 18.72 -9.68
N ALA A 216 -4.13 19.57 -10.69
CA ALA A 216 -5.44 20.09 -11.10
C ALA A 216 -6.41 18.97 -11.52
N LYS A 217 -5.92 17.93 -12.21
CA LYS A 217 -6.71 16.76 -12.57
C LYS A 217 -7.06 15.90 -11.34
N TRP A 218 -6.13 15.72 -10.41
CA TRP A 218 -6.34 14.94 -9.18
C TRP A 218 -7.37 15.59 -8.24
N ARG A 219 -7.35 16.92 -8.15
CA ARG A 219 -8.36 17.72 -7.45
C ARG A 219 -9.70 17.82 -8.21
N GLY A 220 -9.72 17.46 -9.50
CA GLY A 220 -10.93 17.42 -10.35
C GLY A 220 -11.72 16.11 -10.25
N ASP A 221 -12.85 16.05 -10.96
CA ASP A 221 -13.82 14.93 -10.93
C ASP A 221 -13.19 13.55 -11.23
N TYR A 222 -13.52 12.56 -10.39
CA TYR A 222 -13.23 11.16 -10.63
C TYR A 222 -14.17 10.59 -11.70
N PRO A 223 -13.70 9.74 -12.65
CA PRO A 223 -14.52 9.16 -13.70
C PRO A 223 -15.78 8.47 -13.16
N GLY A 224 -16.95 8.81 -13.71
CA GLY A 224 -18.24 8.28 -13.28
C GLY A 224 -18.80 8.82 -11.96
N GLN A 225 -18.05 9.65 -11.21
CA GLN A 225 -18.49 10.23 -9.92
C GLN A 225 -18.41 11.76 -9.93
N ARG A 226 -19.28 12.40 -10.73
CA ARG A 226 -19.38 13.86 -10.84
C ARG A 226 -19.54 14.52 -9.46
N GLY A 227 -18.73 15.53 -9.18
CA GLY A 227 -18.73 16.25 -7.91
C GLY A 227 -17.94 15.55 -6.79
N ARG A 228 -17.21 14.48 -7.09
CA ARG A 228 -16.23 13.86 -6.18
C ARG A 228 -14.86 13.80 -6.85
N SER A 229 -13.83 14.33 -6.21
CA SER A 229 -12.46 14.26 -6.74
C SER A 229 -11.77 12.92 -6.47
N TYR A 230 -10.62 12.67 -7.13
CA TYR A 230 -9.79 11.49 -6.84
C TYR A 230 -9.43 11.40 -5.36
N VAL A 231 -9.03 12.52 -4.75
CA VAL A 231 -8.81 12.67 -3.30
C VAL A 231 -10.02 12.18 -2.50
N GLN A 232 -11.22 12.68 -2.80
CA GLN A 232 -12.45 12.37 -2.06
C GLN A 232 -12.97 10.95 -2.29
N VAL A 233 -12.66 10.32 -3.42
CA VAL A 233 -12.94 8.91 -3.68
C VAL A 233 -11.97 8.04 -2.88
N CYS A 234 -10.66 8.28 -3.01
CA CYS A 234 -9.62 7.56 -2.28
C CYS A 234 -9.82 7.65 -0.75
N GLN A 235 -10.02 8.85 -0.20
CA GLN A 235 -10.29 9.07 1.22
C GLN A 235 -11.59 8.43 1.72
N GLY A 236 -12.50 8.04 0.82
CA GLY A 236 -13.65 7.19 1.15
C GLY A 236 -13.25 5.72 1.24
N LEU A 237 -12.48 5.24 0.26
CA LEU A 237 -12.05 3.84 0.12
C LEU A 237 -11.05 3.40 1.19
N ILE A 238 -10.11 4.26 1.61
CA ILE A 238 -9.06 3.88 2.57
C ILE A 238 -9.53 3.83 4.04
N ARG A 239 -10.76 4.24 4.35
CA ARG A 239 -11.32 4.20 5.71
C ARG A 239 -11.44 2.75 6.20
N THR A 240 -11.41 2.57 7.52
CA THR A 240 -11.53 1.23 8.14
C THR A 240 -12.96 0.69 8.01
N ASP A 241 -13.96 1.56 8.23
CA ASP A 241 -15.37 1.19 8.16
C ASP A 241 -15.81 1.05 6.71
N GLY A 242 -16.21 -0.16 6.31
CA GLY A 242 -16.60 -0.46 4.93
C GLY A 242 -15.43 -0.56 3.94
N TYR A 243 -14.21 -0.86 4.41
CA TYR A 243 -13.06 -1.10 3.53
C TYR A 243 -13.35 -2.22 2.52
N ASP A 244 -13.31 -1.88 1.23
CA ASP A 244 -13.40 -2.83 0.13
C ASP A 244 -12.06 -2.86 -0.64
N PRO A 245 -11.30 -3.97 -0.56
CA PRO A 245 -10.02 -4.10 -1.25
C PRO A 245 -10.17 -4.11 -2.78
N ALA A 246 -11.28 -4.64 -3.32
CA ALA A 246 -11.51 -4.68 -4.76
C ALA A 246 -11.80 -3.28 -5.31
N ALA A 247 -12.59 -2.48 -4.60
CA ALA A 247 -12.84 -1.09 -4.97
C ALA A 247 -11.58 -0.22 -4.92
N LEU A 248 -10.65 -0.48 -3.99
CA LEU A 248 -9.36 0.21 -3.96
C LEU A 248 -8.42 -0.24 -5.10
N ALA A 249 -8.42 -1.53 -5.46
CA ALA A 249 -7.68 -2.03 -6.62
C ALA A 249 -8.22 -1.44 -7.95
N GLU A 250 -9.54 -1.33 -8.09
CA GLU A 250 -10.19 -0.66 -9.22
C GLU A 250 -9.85 0.84 -9.28
N PHE A 251 -9.81 1.52 -8.14
CA PHE A 251 -9.35 2.91 -8.04
C PHE A 251 -7.90 3.06 -8.51
N MET A 252 -6.98 2.23 -8.01
CA MET A 252 -5.56 2.27 -8.45
C MET A 252 -5.41 1.98 -9.94
N THR A 253 -6.18 1.04 -10.49
CA THR A 253 -6.22 0.76 -11.93
C THR A 253 -6.73 1.98 -12.72
N THR A 254 -7.81 2.59 -12.27
CA THR A 254 -8.39 3.80 -12.89
C THR A 254 -7.42 4.97 -12.85
N VAL A 255 -6.73 5.19 -11.73
CA VAL A 255 -5.68 6.22 -11.61
C VAL A 255 -4.57 5.97 -12.63
N TYR A 256 -4.04 4.75 -12.70
CA TYR A 256 -2.99 4.43 -13.66
C TYR A 256 -3.46 4.70 -15.11
N ASP A 257 -4.64 4.22 -15.48
CA ASP A 257 -5.20 4.42 -16.81
C ASP A 257 -5.48 5.89 -17.13
N GLN A 258 -5.98 6.69 -16.18
CA GLN A 258 -6.25 8.11 -16.41
C GLN A 258 -4.98 8.95 -16.49
N PHE A 259 -3.96 8.66 -15.68
CA PHE A 259 -2.72 9.44 -15.60
C PHE A 259 -1.58 8.91 -16.48
N ARG A 260 -1.81 7.87 -17.30
CA ARG A 260 -0.87 7.41 -18.34
C ARG A 260 -1.29 7.76 -19.78
N GLN A 261 -2.41 8.47 -19.95
CA GLN A 261 -2.91 8.83 -21.28
C GLN A 261 -1.93 9.78 -22.00
N PRO A 262 -1.49 9.49 -23.24
CA PRO A 262 -0.61 10.39 -23.98
C PRO A 262 -1.24 11.77 -24.19
N SER A 263 -0.46 12.83 -24.00
CA SER A 263 -0.90 14.18 -24.36
C SER A 263 -0.56 14.53 -25.80
N VAL A 264 -1.48 15.23 -26.47
CA VAL A 264 -1.26 15.83 -27.79
C VAL A 264 -0.47 17.15 -27.66
N ASP A 265 -0.57 17.81 -26.50
CA ASP A 265 0.13 19.05 -26.16
C ASP A 265 0.93 18.87 -24.86
N PRO A 266 2.27 18.90 -24.89
CA PRO A 266 3.09 18.76 -23.70
C PRO A 266 2.75 19.76 -22.59
N GLN A 267 2.41 21.01 -22.94
CA GLN A 267 2.10 22.09 -21.98
C GLN A 267 0.78 21.86 -21.21
N ARG A 268 -0.03 20.91 -21.70
CA ARG A 268 -1.32 20.50 -21.12
C ARG A 268 -1.32 19.03 -20.69
N SER A 269 -0.16 18.38 -20.64
CA SER A 269 -0.07 16.97 -20.29
C SER A 269 -0.52 16.73 -18.85
N THR A 270 -1.28 15.65 -18.67
CA THR A 270 -1.61 15.07 -17.35
C THR A 270 -1.04 13.65 -17.22
N ASN A 271 -0.07 13.33 -18.08
CA ASN A 271 0.61 12.04 -18.13
C ASN A 271 1.77 12.02 -17.13
N TYR A 272 1.65 11.24 -16.07
CA TYR A 272 2.72 11.08 -15.07
C TYR A 272 4.00 10.51 -15.69
N LEU A 273 3.90 9.72 -16.77
CA LEU A 273 5.08 9.20 -17.48
C LEU A 273 5.87 10.31 -18.21
N ASP A 274 5.28 11.49 -18.45
CA ASP A 274 6.04 12.63 -18.97
C ASP A 274 6.92 13.27 -17.87
N LEU A 275 6.55 13.19 -16.58
CA LEU A 275 7.45 13.56 -15.47
C LEU A 275 8.64 12.58 -15.42
N VAL A 276 8.35 11.27 -15.47
CA VAL A 276 9.38 10.21 -15.52
C VAL A 276 10.32 10.41 -16.71
N LYS A 277 9.79 10.78 -17.88
CA LYS A 277 10.56 11.10 -19.08
C LYS A 277 11.53 12.27 -18.88
N LEU A 278 11.08 13.35 -18.23
CA LEU A 278 11.86 14.56 -17.98
C LEU A 278 12.90 14.36 -16.87
N ASN A 279 12.69 13.41 -15.96
CA ASN A 279 13.68 13.01 -14.98
C ASN A 279 14.87 12.29 -15.66
N VAL A 280 16.06 12.87 -15.53
CA VAL A 280 17.31 12.40 -16.16
C VAL A 280 18.47 12.25 -15.16
N GLY A 281 19.33 11.26 -15.41
CA GLY A 281 20.54 10.99 -14.64
C GLY A 281 20.26 10.52 -13.21
N GLY A 282 20.89 11.18 -12.23
CA GLY A 282 20.86 10.76 -10.83
C GLY A 282 21.91 9.71 -10.47
N GLN A 283 21.84 9.24 -9.23
CA GLN A 283 22.69 8.21 -8.64
C GLN A 283 21.81 7.12 -8.00
N PRO A 284 22.31 5.88 -7.84
CA PRO A 284 21.58 4.81 -7.16
C PRO A 284 21.21 5.18 -5.71
N LEU A 285 20.13 4.57 -5.21
CA LEU A 285 19.74 4.65 -3.81
C LEU A 285 20.84 4.14 -2.86
N ALA A 286 20.84 4.59 -1.61
CA ALA A 286 21.70 4.02 -0.58
C ALA A 286 21.22 2.61 -0.22
N ILE A 287 22.18 1.73 0.10
CA ILE A 287 21.92 0.32 0.42
C ILE A 287 22.61 -0.02 1.74
N CYS A 288 21.89 -0.63 2.67
CA CYS A 288 22.40 -1.10 3.97
C CYS A 288 21.73 -2.42 4.40
N GLY A 289 22.09 -2.96 5.56
CA GLY A 289 21.50 -4.18 6.13
C GLY A 289 22.53 -5.22 6.58
N ALA A 290 22.05 -6.40 6.98
CA ALA A 290 22.89 -7.49 7.49
C ALA A 290 23.77 -8.17 6.42
N ASP A 291 23.31 -8.23 5.17
CA ASP A 291 24.08 -8.70 4.02
C ASP A 291 23.52 -8.14 2.70
N PRO A 292 23.71 -6.83 2.42
CA PRO A 292 23.11 -6.18 1.25
C PRO A 292 23.70 -6.65 -0.09
N THR A 293 24.88 -7.28 -0.06
CA THR A 293 25.62 -7.71 -1.25
C THR A 293 25.72 -9.22 -1.42
N GLY A 294 25.14 -10.02 -0.52
CA GLY A 294 25.18 -11.49 -0.58
C GLY A 294 26.58 -12.08 -0.31
N ASN A 295 27.42 -11.37 0.45
CA ASN A 295 28.80 -11.76 0.76
C ASN A 295 29.06 -11.95 2.27
N GLY A 296 27.99 -11.98 3.08
CA GLY A 296 28.05 -12.13 4.53
C GLY A 296 28.59 -10.90 5.29
N ARG A 297 28.63 -9.71 4.68
CA ARG A 297 29.13 -8.49 5.34
C ARG A 297 28.01 -7.49 5.62
N PRO A 298 27.75 -7.13 6.89
CA PRO A 298 26.79 -6.09 7.21
C PRO A 298 27.29 -4.71 6.75
N THR A 299 26.36 -3.86 6.36
CA THR A 299 26.60 -2.44 6.07
C THR A 299 25.66 -1.62 6.94
N ALA A 300 26.23 -0.74 7.78
CA ALA A 300 25.44 0.11 8.67
C ALA A 300 24.49 1.01 7.86
N CYS A 301 23.26 1.15 8.35
CA CYS A 301 22.33 2.13 7.78
C CYS A 301 22.72 3.56 8.18
N PRO A 302 22.60 4.53 7.26
CA PRO A 302 22.94 5.94 7.49
C PRO A 302 22.08 6.61 8.59
#